data_AF-A0A4Y2TQ36-F1
#
_entry.id   AF-A0A4Y2TQ36-F1
#
_cell.length_a   1.000
_cell.length_b   1.000
_cell.length_c   1.000
_cell.angle_alpha   90.00
_cell.angle_beta   90.00
_cell.angle_gamma   90.00
#
_symmetry.space_group_name_H-M   'P 1'
#
loop_
_entity.id
_entity.type
_entity.pdbx_description
1 polymer ?
#
loop_
_entity_poly.entity_id
_entity_poly.type
_entity_poly.pdbx_seq_one_letter_code
_entity_poly.pdbx_strand_id
1 'polypeptide(L)'
;MKELYGEQCLSRCTIFRWCQRFEAGRVNIKDLPRPGQAHVVTNNATISAVDELIRQNRRITTREIAVKLSISKGTVHHIIHKKLVMAKFVHSGCPSICQRSRRRREWAFA
;
A
#
# COMPACT_ATOMS: atom_id res chain seq x y z
N MET A 1 -24.98 -17.60 -27.77
CA MET A 1 -24.68 -16.82 -26.54
C MET A 1 -25.86 -15.93 -26.14
N LYS A 2 -26.30 -14.98 -26.97
CA LYS A 2 -27.47 -14.13 -26.68
C LYS A 2 -28.79 -14.92 -26.61
N GLU A 3 -28.92 -16.01 -27.37
CA GLU A 3 -30.08 -16.92 -27.28
C GLU A 3 -30.15 -17.70 -25.95
N LEU A 4 -29.02 -17.98 -25.29
CA LEU A 4 -28.98 -18.78 -24.06
C LEU A 4 -28.94 -17.92 -22.79
N TYR A 5 -28.33 -16.73 -22.86
CA TYR A 5 -28.10 -15.85 -21.71
C TYR A 5 -28.81 -14.49 -21.82
N GLY A 6 -29.57 -14.26 -22.90
CA GLY A 6 -30.32 -13.03 -23.12
C GLY A 6 -29.44 -11.78 -23.12
N GLU A 7 -29.94 -10.71 -22.50
CA GLU A 7 -29.25 -9.42 -22.38
C GLU A 7 -28.11 -9.42 -21.35
N GLN A 8 -28.09 -10.40 -20.43
CA GLN A 8 -27.02 -10.55 -19.43
C GLN A 8 -25.76 -11.23 -19.99
N CYS A 9 -25.73 -11.46 -21.31
CA CYS A 9 -24.59 -12.05 -21.99
C CYS A 9 -23.35 -11.14 -21.93
N LEU A 10 -22.20 -11.72 -21.59
CA LEU A 10 -20.91 -11.05 -21.73
C LEU A 10 -20.63 -10.67 -23.19
N SER A 11 -19.95 -9.54 -23.41
CA SER A 11 -19.55 -9.12 -24.75
C SER A 11 -18.57 -10.13 -25.38
N ARG A 12 -18.61 -10.28 -26.71
CA ARG A 12 -17.69 -11.16 -27.46
C ARG A 12 -16.22 -10.88 -27.12
N CYS A 13 -15.85 -9.61 -26.97
CA CYS A 13 -14.49 -9.20 -26.60
C CYS A 13 -14.09 -9.69 -25.20
N THR A 14 -15.04 -9.70 -24.25
CA THR A 14 -14.79 -10.21 -22.89
C THR A 14 -14.58 -11.72 -22.90
N ILE A 15 -15.40 -12.45 -23.65
CA ILE A 15 -15.29 -13.90 -23.82
C ILE A 15 -13.92 -14.27 -24.42
N PHE A 16 -13.53 -13.61 -25.50
CA PHE A 16 -12.24 -13.87 -26.15
C PHE A 16 -11.05 -13.62 -25.22
N ARG A 17 -11.08 -12.52 -24.46
CA ARG A 17 -10.05 -12.22 -23.44
C ARG A 17 -9.99 -13.28 -22.34
N TRP A 18 -11.12 -13.89 -21.97
CA TRP A 18 -11.14 -14.99 -21.02
C TRP A 18 -10.58 -16.27 -21.63
N CYS A 19 -10.97 -16.64 -22.86
CA CYS A 19 -10.42 -17.80 -23.58
C CYS A 19 -8.88 -17.74 -23.65
N GLN A 20 -8.33 -16.60 -24.07
CA GLN A 20 -6.87 -16.40 -24.11
C GLN A 20 -6.19 -16.59 -22.74
N ARG A 21 -6.84 -16.15 -21.66
CA ARG A 21 -6.30 -16.31 -20.30
C ARG A 21 -6.32 -17.77 -19.86
N PHE A 22 -7.36 -18.51 -20.19
CA PHE A 22 -7.46 -19.94 -19.90
C PHE A 22 -6.45 -20.76 -20.71
N GLU A 23 -6.28 -20.44 -22.00
CA GLU A 23 -5.22 -21.02 -22.84
C GLU A 23 -3.82 -20.73 -22.30
N ALA A 24 -3.60 -19.53 -21.74
CA ALA A 24 -2.36 -19.17 -21.04
C ALA A 24 -2.19 -19.86 -19.67
N GLY A 25 -3.01 -20.86 -19.34
CA GLY A 25 -2.88 -21.66 -18.12
C GLY A 25 -3.52 -21.04 -16.87
N ARG A 26 -4.32 -19.98 -16.99
CA ARG A 26 -5.06 -19.42 -15.85
C ARG A 26 -6.20 -20.35 -15.46
N VAL A 27 -6.07 -21.02 -14.32
CA VAL A 27 -7.14 -21.89 -13.77
C VAL A 27 -8.09 -21.12 -12.83
N ASN A 28 -7.63 -20.00 -12.26
CA ASN A 28 -8.41 -19.25 -11.27
C ASN A 28 -9.46 -18.33 -11.92
N ILE A 29 -10.72 -18.59 -11.59
CA ILE A 29 -11.91 -17.84 -12.01
C ILE A 29 -12.05 -16.51 -11.25
N LYS A 30 -11.51 -16.43 -10.03
CA LYS A 30 -11.59 -15.19 -9.22
C LYS A 30 -10.76 -14.08 -9.85
N ASP A 31 -11.18 -12.85 -9.59
CA ASP A 31 -10.40 -11.68 -9.95
C ASP A 31 -9.07 -11.67 -9.21
N LEU A 32 -8.01 -11.33 -9.94
CA LEU A 32 -6.72 -11.09 -9.35
C LEU A 32 -6.78 -9.81 -8.51
N PRO A 33 -5.97 -9.70 -7.44
CA PRO A 33 -5.89 -8.48 -6.67
C PRO A 33 -5.60 -7.31 -7.60
N ARG A 34 -6.57 -6.38 -7.69
CA ARG A 34 -6.45 -5.23 -8.57
C ARG A 34 -5.41 -4.29 -7.94
N PRO A 35 -4.34 -3.91 -8.65
CA PRO A 35 -3.41 -2.92 -8.13
C PRO A 35 -4.18 -1.61 -7.91
N GLY A 36 -4.28 -1.18 -6.66
CA GLY A 36 -4.92 0.08 -6.29
C GLY A 36 -4.05 1.27 -6.66
N GLN A 37 -4.67 2.43 -6.88
CA GLN A 37 -3.98 3.69 -7.23
C GLN A 37 -2.87 4.08 -6.23
N ALA A 38 -3.02 3.73 -4.95
CA ALA A 38 -2.01 3.96 -3.93
C ALA A 38 -0.68 3.23 -4.20
N HIS A 39 -0.70 2.11 -4.94
CA HIS A 39 0.49 1.35 -5.33
C HIS A 39 1.34 2.07 -6.39
N VAL A 40 0.72 2.93 -7.21
CA VAL A 40 1.42 3.62 -8.32
C VAL A 40 2.14 4.87 -7.81
N VAL A 41 1.59 5.58 -6.82
CA VAL A 41 2.17 6.83 -6.29
C VAL A 41 3.26 6.56 -5.23
N THR A 42 3.24 5.39 -4.58
CA THR A 42 4.22 5.02 -3.55
C THR A 42 5.39 4.24 -4.14
N ASN A 43 6.29 4.95 -4.83
CA ASN A 43 7.56 4.36 -5.25
C ASN A 43 8.44 4.03 -4.02
N ASN A 44 9.28 3.00 -4.09
CA ASN A 44 10.15 2.60 -2.98
C ASN A 44 11.08 3.73 -2.53
N ALA A 45 11.53 4.57 -3.47
CA ALA A 45 12.35 5.76 -3.18
C ALA A 45 11.64 6.75 -2.25
N THR A 46 10.33 7.01 -2.46
CA THR A 46 9.58 7.94 -1.61
C THR A 46 9.31 7.36 -0.23
N ILE A 47 9.13 6.03 -0.14
CA ILE A 47 9.01 5.33 1.15
C ILE A 47 10.30 5.46 1.96
N SER A 48 11.47 5.24 1.34
CA SER A 48 12.76 5.39 2.01
C SER A 48 13.02 6.82 2.48
N ALA A 49 12.73 7.82 1.63
CA ALA A 49 12.88 9.23 2.01
C ALA A 49 11.99 9.62 3.21
N VAL A 50 10.76 9.08 3.29
CA VAL A 50 9.89 9.26 4.46
C VAL A 50 10.47 8.58 5.71
N ASP A 51 11.02 7.36 5.61
CA ASP A 51 11.65 6.67 6.76
C ASP A 51 12.88 7.44 7.27
N GLU A 52 13.71 7.98 6.37
CA GLU A 52 14.88 8.79 6.74
C GLU A 52 14.48 10.07 7.48
N LEU A 53 13.50 10.82 6.96
CA LEU A 53 13.00 12.04 7.62
C LEU A 53 12.48 11.77 9.03
N ILE A 54 11.82 10.62 9.24
CA ILE A 54 11.29 10.22 10.55
C ILE A 54 12.41 9.75 11.49
N ARG A 55 13.46 9.11 10.95
CA ARG A 55 14.66 8.74 11.74
C ARG A 55 15.44 9.95 12.20
N GLN A 56 15.60 10.96 11.34
CA GLN A 56 16.30 12.20 11.66
C GLN A 56 15.53 13.04 12.69
N ASN A 57 14.20 13.13 12.57
CA ASN A 57 13.37 13.85 13.52
C ASN A 57 12.11 13.06 13.90
N ARG A 58 12.14 12.45 15.10
CA ARG A 58 11.01 11.66 15.61
C ARG A 58 9.74 12.47 15.91
N ARG A 59 9.82 13.81 15.98
CA ARG A 59 8.68 14.70 16.24
C ARG A 59 8.12 15.37 14.97
N ILE A 60 8.63 15.03 13.79
CA ILE A 60 8.21 15.62 12.51
C ILE A 60 6.71 15.41 12.24
N THR A 61 6.03 16.44 11.71
CA THR A 61 4.61 16.33 11.39
C THR A 61 4.37 15.79 9.97
N THR A 62 3.21 15.16 9.75
CA THR A 62 2.81 14.68 8.40
C THR A 62 2.71 15.81 7.38
N ARG A 63 2.44 17.05 7.82
CA ARG A 63 2.41 18.23 6.95
C ARG A 63 3.82 18.64 6.51
N GLU A 64 4.79 18.63 7.41
CA GLU A 64 6.19 18.94 7.07
C GLU A 64 6.78 17.95 6.07
N ILE A 65 6.51 16.65 6.24
CA ILE A 65 6.95 15.62 5.29
C ILE A 65 6.30 15.83 3.92
N ALA A 66 5.00 16.14 3.90
CA ALA A 66 4.26 16.40 2.66
C ALA A 66 4.85 17.58 1.88
N VAL A 67 5.23 18.66 2.58
CA VAL A 67 5.88 19.83 1.98
C VAL A 67 7.28 19.47 1.47
N LYS A 68 8.11 18.80 2.29
CA LYS A 68 9.49 18.43 1.93
C LYS A 68 9.59 17.52 0.71
N LEU A 69 8.67 16.58 0.58
CA LEU A 69 8.66 15.62 -0.52
C LEU A 69 7.74 16.04 -1.68
N SER A 70 7.01 17.16 -1.54
CA SER A 70 5.98 17.60 -2.48
C SER A 70 4.93 16.52 -2.79
N ILE A 71 4.55 15.74 -1.76
CA ILE A 71 3.59 14.64 -1.85
C ILE A 71 2.30 15.04 -1.12
N SER A 72 1.15 14.52 -1.56
CA SER A 72 -0.11 14.72 -0.86
C SER A 72 -0.06 14.20 0.59
N LYS A 73 -0.67 14.93 1.52
CA LYS A 73 -0.81 14.51 2.93
C LYS A 73 -1.43 13.11 3.06
N GLY A 74 -2.39 12.78 2.20
CA GLY A 74 -3.06 11.48 2.20
C GLY A 74 -2.09 10.33 1.87
N THR A 75 -1.21 10.53 0.91
CA THR A 75 -0.18 9.55 0.55
C THR A 75 0.85 9.38 1.67
N VAL A 76 1.31 10.45 2.30
CA VAL A 76 2.23 10.37 3.46
C VAL A 76 1.58 9.59 4.61
N HIS A 77 0.32 9.87 4.92
CA HIS A 77 -0.42 9.13 5.95
C HIS A 77 -0.54 7.64 5.59
N HIS A 78 -0.85 7.33 4.33
CA HIS A 78 -0.88 5.95 3.85
C HIS A 78 0.48 5.25 4.01
N ILE A 79 1.59 5.90 3.64
CA ILE A 79 2.94 5.33 3.79
C ILE A 79 3.25 5.05 5.26
N ILE A 80 2.99 5.99 6.17
CA ILE A 80 3.30 5.83 7.59
C ILE A 80 2.50 4.68 8.22
N HIS A 81 1.21 4.57 7.92
CA HIS A 81 0.34 3.58 8.56
C HIS A 81 0.33 2.21 7.86
N LYS A 82 0.40 2.16 6.52
CA LYS A 82 0.32 0.91 5.76
C LYS A 82 1.67 0.31 5.41
N LYS A 83 2.71 1.13 5.17
CA LYS A 83 4.05 0.64 4.74
C LYS A 83 5.04 0.60 5.90
N LEU A 84 5.09 1.64 6.73
CA LEU A 84 6.01 1.72 7.87
C LEU A 84 5.40 1.18 9.18
N VAL A 85 4.07 0.97 9.22
CA VAL A 85 3.29 0.46 10.37
C VAL A 85 3.69 1.15 11.68
N MET A 86 3.87 2.47 11.64
CA MET A 86 4.28 3.23 12.81
C MET A 86 3.06 3.75 13.58
N ALA A 87 3.04 3.48 14.89
CA ALA A 87 2.11 4.11 15.81
C ALA A 87 2.76 5.36 16.40
N LYS A 88 1.98 6.45 16.53
CA LYS A 88 2.44 7.68 17.17
C LYS A 88 2.59 7.41 18.67
N PHE A 89 3.83 7.38 19.18
CA PHE A 89 4.08 7.32 20.61
C PHE A 89 4.00 8.73 21.20
N VAL A 90 3.08 8.92 22.14
CA VAL A 90 3.06 10.10 23.01
C VAL A 90 3.91 9.76 24.22
N HIS A 91 4.93 10.57 24.50
CA HIS A 91 5.74 10.41 25.71
C HIS A 91 4.93 10.92 26.91
N SER A 92 4.20 10.04 27.58
CA SER A 92 3.75 10.28 28.96
C SER A 92 4.99 10.22 29.84
N GLY A 93 5.32 11.32 30.51
CA GLY A 93 6.60 11.59 31.20
C GLY A 93 7.22 10.36 31.87
N CYS A 94 8.23 9.79 31.23
CA CYS A 94 9.00 8.68 31.75
C CYS A 94 10.47 9.11 31.85
N PRO A 95 11.15 8.90 33.00
CA PRO A 95 12.54 9.31 33.19
C PRO A 95 13.44 8.70 32.11
N SER A 96 14.49 9.43 31.76
CA SER A 96 15.40 9.23 30.63
C SER A 96 16.03 7.84 30.46
N ILE A 97 15.83 6.91 31.40
CA ILE A 97 16.45 5.58 31.42
C ILE A 97 15.59 4.46 30.80
N CYS A 98 14.33 4.71 30.45
CA CYS A 98 13.45 3.72 29.81
C CYS A 98 13.34 3.91 28.28
N GLN A 99 14.47 3.99 27.58
CA GLN A 99 14.46 3.82 26.11
C GLN A 99 14.32 2.34 25.77
N ARG A 100 13.12 1.78 25.97
CA ARG A 100 12.82 0.41 25.54
C ARG A 100 12.90 0.35 24.01
N SER A 101 13.77 -0.52 23.55
CA SER A 101 14.16 -0.78 22.17
C SER A 101 12.97 -0.91 21.21
N ARG A 102 13.13 -0.29 20.05
CA ARG A 102 12.25 -0.34 18.88
C ARG A 102 12.10 -1.80 18.42
N ARG A 103 11.06 -2.52 18.82
CA ARG A 103 10.64 -3.75 18.11
C ARG A 103 9.94 -3.32 16.82
N ARG A 104 10.69 -3.27 15.72
CA ARG A 104 10.12 -3.57 14.40
C ARG A 104 9.42 -4.93 14.56
N ARG A 105 8.14 -5.02 14.22
CA ARG A 105 7.58 -6.33 13.86
C ARG A 105 8.18 -6.65 12.49
N GLU A 106 9.35 -7.26 12.49
CA GLU A 106 9.90 -7.94 11.32
C GLU A 106 8.93 -9.07 11.01
N TRP A 107 8.03 -8.84 10.07
CA TRP A 107 7.29 -9.93 9.46
C TRP A 107 8.24 -10.57 8.46
N ALA A 108 8.89 -11.65 8.89
CA ALA A 108 9.38 -12.67 7.97
C ALA A 108 8.15 -13.23 7.24
N PHE A 109 8.00 -12.90 5.96
CA PHE A 109 7.16 -13.68 5.06
C PHE A 109 8.04 -14.83 4.58
N ALA A 110 7.85 -16.00 5.20
CA ALA A 110 8.02 -17.29 4.55
C ALA A 110 6.71 -17.63 3.83
#